data_AF-A0AAD9I974-F1
#
_entry.id   AF-A0AAD9I974-F1
#
_cell.length_a   1.000
_cell.length_b   1.000
_cell.length_c   1.000
_cell.angle_alpha   90.00
_cell.angle_beta   90.00
_cell.angle_gamma   90.00
#
_symmetry.space_group_name_H-M   'P 1'
#
loop_
_entity.id
_entity.type
_entity.pdbx_description
1 polymer ?
#
loop_
_entity_poly.entity_id
_entity_poly.type
_entity_poly.pdbx_seq_one_letter_code
_entity_poly.pdbx_strand_id
1 'polypeptide(L)'
;MRANFPFLTEAMVGRLNGLYPYDPPCFPGAGCWWRQAANVYGETRYLCASLFVAGAMQRAGGRSWAYWWDVQDPAQEASGLGVPHTVETAALSGDGAGAPASYQPGGTNAAAVLAIRAHWASFITTLDPNTDRAPGTAEWTPYDAAGGMARLHFATGGKTSMVDLEPGLKGRCEYLWSMGLANQQ
;
A
#
# COMPACT_ATOMS: atom_id res chain seq x y z
N MET A 1 4.21 -15.15 -12.30
CA MET A 1 2.93 -15.44 -11.60
C MET A 1 2.70 -16.94 -11.36
N ARG A 2 2.52 -17.80 -12.38
CA ARG A 2 2.18 -19.23 -12.20
C ARG A 2 3.03 -20.04 -11.23
N ALA A 3 4.34 -19.81 -11.20
CA ALA A 3 5.24 -20.48 -10.26
C ALA A 3 4.88 -20.24 -8.78
N ASN A 4 4.21 -19.13 -8.46
CA ASN A 4 3.73 -18.81 -7.10
C ASN A 4 2.22 -19.07 -6.93
N PHE A 5 1.49 -19.25 -8.03
CA PHE A 5 0.03 -19.44 -8.06
C PHE A 5 -0.31 -20.55 -9.07
N PRO A 6 -0.13 -21.83 -8.68
CA PRO A 6 -0.14 -22.96 -9.62
C PRO A 6 -1.50 -23.21 -10.28
N PHE A 7 -2.59 -22.71 -9.68
CA PHE A 7 -3.95 -22.86 -10.20
C PHE A 7 -4.37 -21.77 -11.20
N LEU A 8 -3.47 -20.84 -11.56
CA LEU A 8 -3.77 -19.84 -12.59
C LEU A 8 -3.95 -20.50 -13.97
N THR A 9 -5.15 -20.35 -14.54
CA THR A 9 -5.47 -20.80 -15.91
C THR A 9 -4.86 -19.87 -16.98
N GLU A 10 -4.77 -20.34 -18.23
CA GLU A 10 -4.38 -19.50 -19.38
C GLU A 10 -5.27 -18.28 -19.54
N ALA A 11 -6.59 -18.44 -19.41
CA ALA A 11 -7.53 -17.33 -19.47
C ALA A 11 -7.25 -16.29 -18.37
N MET A 12 -6.95 -16.74 -17.16
CA MET A 12 -6.63 -15.85 -16.05
C MET A 12 -5.34 -15.06 -16.31
N VAL A 13 -4.30 -15.72 -16.81
CA VAL A 13 -3.03 -15.06 -17.15
C VAL A 13 -3.19 -14.08 -18.31
N GLY A 14 -3.96 -14.44 -19.35
CA GLY A 14 -4.28 -13.54 -20.45
C GLY A 14 -4.97 -12.26 -19.97
N ARG A 15 -5.92 -12.39 -19.03
CA ARG A 15 -6.59 -11.25 -18.42
C ARG A 15 -5.65 -10.41 -17.54
N LEU A 16 -4.77 -11.03 -16.76
CA LEU A 16 -3.75 -10.30 -15.99
C LEU A 16 -2.85 -9.48 -16.92
N ASN A 17 -2.37 -10.04 -18.03
CA ASN A 17 -1.55 -9.29 -18.98
C ASN A 17 -2.29 -8.07 -19.57
N GLY A 18 -3.61 -8.16 -19.76
CA GLY A 18 -4.43 -7.03 -20.18
C GLY A 18 -4.66 -5.96 -19.10
N LEU A 19 -4.67 -6.36 -17.82
CA LEU A 19 -4.84 -5.44 -16.68
C LEU A 19 -3.54 -4.71 -16.29
N TYR A 20 -2.38 -5.30 -16.62
CA TYR A 20 -1.06 -4.74 -16.35
C TYR A 20 -0.27 -4.60 -17.66
N PRO A 21 -0.67 -3.66 -18.55
CA PRO A 21 0.04 -3.43 -19.80
C PRO A 21 1.47 -2.96 -19.56
N TYR A 22 2.31 -3.09 -20.59
CA TYR A 22 3.66 -2.55 -20.54
C TYR A 22 3.63 -1.04 -20.25
N ASP A 23 4.48 -0.63 -19.32
CA ASP A 23 4.67 0.74 -18.84
C ASP A 23 6.18 0.96 -18.62
N PRO A 24 6.83 1.83 -19.42
CA PRO A 24 8.27 2.13 -19.31
C PRO A 24 8.62 2.89 -18.02
N PRO A 25 9.90 2.91 -17.57
CA PRO A 25 11.11 2.42 -18.23
C PRO A 25 11.46 0.97 -17.87
N CYS A 26 12.44 0.41 -18.60
CA CYS A 26 13.08 -0.85 -18.21
C CYS A 26 14.15 -0.58 -17.14
N PHE A 27 14.10 -1.34 -16.04
CA PHE A 27 15.11 -1.22 -14.98
C PHE A 27 16.33 -2.09 -15.28
N PRO A 28 17.57 -1.57 -15.16
CA PRO A 28 18.78 -2.35 -15.35
C PRO A 28 18.80 -3.60 -14.46
N GLY A 29 19.13 -4.77 -15.02
CA GLY A 29 19.23 -6.03 -14.29
C GLY A 29 17.89 -6.73 -13.94
N ALA A 30 16.74 -6.07 -14.11
CA ALA A 30 15.42 -6.65 -13.79
C ALA A 30 14.54 -6.91 -15.04
N GLY A 31 14.85 -6.25 -16.17
CA GLY A 31 14.12 -6.38 -17.43
C GLY A 31 12.95 -5.41 -17.58
N CYS A 32 12.38 -5.36 -18.79
CA CYS A 32 11.36 -4.37 -19.15
C CYS A 32 9.99 -4.62 -18.51
N TRP A 33 9.69 -5.86 -18.12
CA TRP A 33 8.40 -6.22 -17.51
C TRP A 33 8.43 -6.24 -15.98
N TRP A 34 9.54 -5.78 -15.38
CA TRP A 34 9.74 -5.80 -13.94
C TRP A 34 8.62 -5.07 -13.19
N ARG A 35 8.28 -3.85 -13.62
CA ARG A 35 7.25 -3.04 -12.96
C ARG A 35 5.88 -3.71 -12.98
N GLN A 36 5.48 -4.27 -14.12
CA GLN A 36 4.18 -4.93 -14.28
C GLN A 36 4.13 -6.19 -13.42
N ALA A 37 5.21 -6.98 -13.42
CA ALA A 37 5.34 -8.16 -12.57
C ALA A 37 5.31 -7.80 -11.08
N ALA A 38 5.99 -6.73 -10.67
CA ALA A 38 5.99 -6.22 -9.31
C ALA A 38 4.60 -5.72 -8.90
N ASN A 39 3.91 -4.96 -9.75
CA ASN A 39 2.58 -4.43 -9.48
C ASN A 39 1.54 -5.55 -9.35
N VAL A 40 1.47 -6.48 -10.30
CA VAL A 40 0.50 -7.59 -10.21
C VAL A 40 0.76 -8.45 -8.99
N TYR A 41 2.03 -8.74 -8.66
CA TYR A 41 2.37 -9.54 -7.50
C TYR A 41 2.08 -8.79 -6.18
N GLY A 42 2.43 -7.51 -6.13
CA GLY A 42 2.20 -6.62 -5.00
C GLY A 42 0.72 -6.43 -4.70
N GLU A 43 -0.08 -6.17 -5.74
CA GLU A 43 -1.52 -6.03 -5.63
C GLU A 43 -2.20 -7.34 -5.24
N THR A 44 -1.80 -8.47 -5.84
CA THR A 44 -2.36 -9.79 -5.51
C THR A 44 -2.10 -10.17 -4.05
N ARG A 45 -0.87 -10.00 -3.58
CA ARG A 45 -0.44 -10.57 -2.29
C ARG A 45 -0.64 -9.62 -1.10
N TYR A 46 -0.60 -8.30 -1.33
CA TYR A 46 -0.58 -7.32 -0.25
C TYR A 46 -1.71 -6.30 -0.36
N LEU A 47 -1.74 -5.48 -1.42
CA LEU A 47 -2.64 -4.33 -1.47
C LEU A 47 -4.11 -4.76 -1.58
N CYS A 48 -4.48 -5.57 -2.58
CA CYS A 48 -5.89 -5.95 -2.72
C CYS A 48 -6.34 -6.85 -1.57
N ALA A 49 -5.44 -7.67 -1.02
CA ALA A 49 -5.74 -8.45 0.19
C ALA A 49 -6.04 -7.54 1.40
N SER A 50 -5.28 -6.46 1.61
CA SER A 50 -5.52 -5.53 2.73
C SER A 50 -6.85 -4.77 2.58
N LEU A 51 -7.19 -4.33 1.36
CA LEU A 51 -8.48 -3.70 1.07
C LEU A 51 -9.66 -4.68 1.31
N PHE A 52 -9.50 -5.95 0.93
CA PHE A 52 -10.52 -6.97 1.22
C PHE A 52 -10.76 -7.13 2.71
N VAL A 53 -9.68 -7.23 3.51
CA VAL A 53 -9.75 -7.36 4.96
C VAL A 53 -10.38 -6.12 5.60
N ALA A 54 -9.98 -4.92 5.17
CA ALA A 54 -10.56 -3.67 5.67
C ALA A 54 -12.08 -3.62 5.43
N GLY A 55 -12.54 -4.02 4.24
CA GLY A 55 -13.96 -4.11 3.93
C GLY A 55 -14.68 -5.25 4.65
N ALA A 56 -14.02 -6.38 4.89
CA ALA A 56 -14.59 -7.48 5.66
C ALA A 56 -14.83 -7.08 7.13
N MET A 57 -13.88 -6.36 7.74
CA MET A 57 -14.04 -5.82 9.09
C MET A 57 -15.24 -4.87 9.18
N GLN A 58 -15.40 -3.97 8.20
CA GLN A 58 -16.55 -3.07 8.14
C GLN A 58 -17.88 -3.84 8.01
N ARG A 59 -17.95 -4.83 7.12
CA ARG A 59 -19.15 -5.67 6.94
C ARG A 59 -19.52 -6.47 8.18
N ALA A 60 -18.54 -6.81 9.02
CA ALA A 60 -18.75 -7.47 10.30
C ALA A 60 -19.21 -6.50 11.42
N GLY A 61 -19.41 -5.21 11.11
CA GLY A 61 -19.82 -4.17 12.06
C GLY A 61 -18.66 -3.48 12.79
N GLY A 62 -17.41 -3.78 12.41
CA GLY A 62 -16.22 -3.10 12.94
C GLY A 62 -15.95 -1.76 12.25
N ARG A 63 -15.07 -0.96 12.85
CA ARG A 63 -14.45 0.20 12.19
C ARG A 63 -13.04 -0.19 11.73
N SER A 64 -12.70 0.14 10.50
CA SER A 64 -11.38 -0.09 9.92
C SER A 64 -10.87 1.16 9.24
N TRP A 65 -9.56 1.24 9.05
CA TRP A 65 -8.86 2.36 8.45
C TRP A 65 -7.77 1.81 7.54
N ALA A 66 -7.64 2.36 6.32
CA ALA A 66 -6.63 1.95 5.36
C ALA A 66 -5.66 3.12 5.08
N TYR A 67 -4.37 2.82 4.95
CA TYR A 67 -3.36 3.81 4.57
C TYR A 67 -2.53 3.34 3.36
N TRP A 68 -1.91 4.32 2.71
CA TRP A 68 -0.89 4.13 1.68
C TRP A 68 0.37 4.86 2.10
N TRP A 69 1.40 4.08 2.40
CA TRP A 69 2.74 4.61 2.62
C TRP A 69 3.43 4.82 1.28
N ASP A 70 3.65 6.09 0.92
CA ASP A 70 4.27 6.54 -0.33
C ASP A 70 5.38 7.55 -0.02
N VAL A 71 6.15 7.25 1.03
CA VAL A 71 7.23 8.11 1.51
C VAL A 71 8.51 7.67 0.82
N GLN A 72 8.80 8.31 -0.30
CA GLN A 72 9.91 7.97 -1.19
C GLN A 72 11.25 8.38 -0.57
N ASP A 73 12.22 7.46 -0.62
CA ASP A 73 13.61 7.72 -0.26
C ASP A 73 14.49 7.76 -1.51
N PRO A 74 15.37 8.78 -1.69
CA PRO A 74 16.17 8.93 -2.89
C PRO A 74 17.02 7.70 -3.26
N ALA A 75 17.57 6.98 -2.28
CA ALA A 75 18.41 5.81 -2.56
C ALA A 75 17.56 4.63 -3.07
N GLN A 76 16.36 4.45 -2.51
CA GLN A 76 15.43 3.39 -2.92
C GLN A 76 14.84 3.67 -4.31
N GLU A 77 14.45 4.91 -4.57
CA GLU A 77 14.01 5.36 -5.89
C GLU A 77 15.11 5.16 -6.95
N ALA A 78 16.34 5.57 -6.65
CA ALA A 78 17.48 5.39 -7.56
C ALA A 78 17.79 3.91 -7.86
N SER A 79 17.50 3.00 -6.92
CA SER A 79 17.65 1.56 -7.11
C SER A 79 16.49 0.91 -7.87
N GLY A 80 15.39 1.63 -8.13
CA GLY A 80 14.18 1.10 -8.76
C GLY A 80 13.27 0.29 -7.83
N LEU A 81 13.51 0.33 -6.51
CA LEU A 81 12.65 -0.32 -5.51
C LEU A 81 11.36 0.47 -5.26
N GLY A 82 11.37 1.77 -5.54
CA GLY A 82 10.27 2.67 -5.17
C GLY A 82 10.18 2.79 -3.64
N VAL A 83 8.96 2.59 -3.10
CA VAL A 83 8.69 2.44 -1.67
C VAL A 83 8.51 0.94 -1.36
N PRO A 84 9.56 0.25 -0.87
CA PRO A 84 9.55 -1.21 -0.79
C PRO A 84 8.70 -1.73 0.38
N HIS A 85 8.35 -3.01 0.29
CA HIS A 85 7.55 -3.70 1.29
C HIS A 85 8.08 -3.50 2.71
N THR A 86 7.21 -3.05 3.62
CA THR A 86 7.46 -2.84 5.06
C THR A 86 8.48 -1.76 5.42
N VAL A 87 8.90 -0.90 4.48
CA VAL A 87 9.85 0.18 4.79
C VAL A 87 9.34 1.13 5.87
N GLU A 88 8.01 1.28 6.01
CA GLU A 88 7.37 2.08 7.05
C GLU A 88 7.60 1.53 8.47
N THR A 89 7.98 0.25 8.60
CA THR A 89 8.28 -0.32 9.92
C THR A 89 9.47 0.39 10.57
N ALA A 90 10.44 0.86 9.79
CA ALA A 90 11.53 1.69 10.27
C ALA A 90 11.05 3.05 10.81
N ALA A 91 10.00 3.63 10.21
CA ALA A 91 9.36 4.83 10.73
C ALA A 91 8.64 4.54 12.07
N LEU A 92 8.08 3.35 12.26
CA LEU A 92 7.41 2.98 13.51
C LEU A 92 8.38 2.63 14.64
N SER A 93 9.39 1.78 14.39
CA SER A 93 10.27 1.25 15.43
C SER A 93 11.39 2.21 15.87
N GLY A 94 11.80 3.14 15.00
CA GLY A 94 12.87 4.12 15.29
C GLY A 94 14.28 3.58 15.28
N ASP A 95 14.46 2.31 15.62
CA ASP A 95 15.75 1.65 15.69
C ASP A 95 15.72 0.41 14.81
N GLY A 96 16.14 0.58 13.56
CA GLY A 96 16.31 -0.51 12.62
C GLY A 96 17.56 -0.30 11.78
N ALA A 97 18.48 -1.27 11.81
CA ALA A 97 19.53 -1.32 10.80
C ALA A 97 18.87 -1.31 9.40
N GLY A 98 19.22 -0.35 8.56
CA GLY A 98 18.64 -0.19 7.22
C GLY A 98 17.44 0.76 7.11
N ALA A 99 17.09 1.50 8.17
CA ALA A 99 16.14 2.61 8.05
C ALA A 99 16.62 3.63 6.99
N PRO A 100 15.75 4.12 6.09
CA PRO A 100 16.10 5.16 5.13
C PRO A 100 16.71 6.38 5.84
N ALA A 101 17.81 6.90 5.30
CA ALA A 101 18.49 8.05 5.89
C ALA A 101 17.55 9.28 5.96
N SER A 102 16.62 9.39 5.02
CA SER A 102 15.59 10.44 5.02
C SER A 102 14.67 10.41 6.25
N TYR A 103 14.55 9.30 6.98
CA TYR A 103 13.69 9.16 8.16
C TYR A 103 14.34 9.70 9.45
N GLN A 104 15.66 9.93 9.44
CA GLN A 104 16.41 10.41 10.59
C GLN A 104 16.04 11.85 10.96
N PRO A 105 16.25 12.29 12.22
CA PRO A 105 16.03 13.67 12.63
C PRO A 105 16.73 14.67 11.69
N GLY A 106 15.99 15.66 11.19
CA GLY A 106 16.47 16.64 10.21
C GLY A 106 16.48 16.15 8.76
N GLY A 107 16.17 14.88 8.51
CA GLY A 107 15.98 14.31 7.18
C GLY A 107 14.67 14.76 6.51
N THR A 108 14.62 14.64 5.19
CA THR A 108 13.47 15.07 4.37
C THR A 108 12.15 14.39 4.74
N ASN A 109 12.19 13.18 5.29
CA ASN A 109 11.03 12.38 5.66
C ASN A 109 10.83 12.24 7.18
N ALA A 110 11.58 12.99 8.00
CA ALA A 110 11.43 13.00 9.46
C ALA A 110 10.00 13.34 9.89
N ALA A 111 9.33 14.25 9.17
CA ALA A 111 7.93 14.60 9.45
C ALA A 111 6.95 13.44 9.17
N ALA A 112 7.24 12.58 8.19
CA ALA A 112 6.40 11.41 7.91
C ALA A 112 6.48 10.38 9.03
N VAL A 113 7.67 10.21 9.63
CA VAL A 113 7.89 9.38 10.83
C VAL A 113 7.02 9.86 12.00
N LEU A 114 6.98 11.18 12.23
CA LEU A 114 6.14 11.74 13.28
C LEU A 114 4.65 11.54 12.98
N ALA A 115 4.22 11.76 11.73
CA ALA A 115 2.83 11.61 11.33
C ALA A 115 2.30 10.19 11.55
N ILE A 116 3.01 9.16 11.07
CA ILE A 116 2.57 7.76 11.20
C ILE A 116 2.58 7.30 12.67
N ARG A 117 3.60 7.70 13.45
CA ARG A 117 3.66 7.37 14.88
C ARG A 117 2.51 7.98 15.67
N ALA A 118 2.15 9.24 15.38
CA ALA A 118 1.05 9.90 16.07
C ALA A 118 -0.29 9.20 15.79
N HIS A 119 -0.59 8.88 14.53
CA HIS A 119 -1.80 8.13 14.17
C HIS A 119 -1.85 6.74 14.81
N TRP A 120 -0.74 6.00 14.81
CA TRP A 120 -0.67 4.69 15.46
C TRP A 120 -0.79 4.76 16.98
N ALA A 121 -0.10 5.72 17.62
CA ALA A 121 -0.21 5.93 19.05
C ALA A 121 -1.65 6.24 19.45
N SER A 122 -2.31 7.18 18.75
CA SER A 122 -3.72 7.50 18.94
C SER A 122 -4.61 6.28 18.81
N PHE A 123 -4.43 5.47 17.76
CA PHE A 123 -5.23 4.26 17.56
C PHE A 123 -5.04 3.24 18.69
N ILE A 124 -3.80 3.05 19.15
CA ILE A 124 -3.49 2.11 20.24
C ILE A 124 -4.13 2.55 21.56
N THR A 125 -4.11 3.85 21.87
CA THR A 125 -4.59 4.38 23.15
C THR A 125 -6.09 4.66 23.18
N THR A 126 -6.71 4.91 22.02
CA THR A 126 -8.11 5.40 21.96
C THR A 126 -9.03 4.61 21.02
N LEU A 127 -8.49 3.64 20.27
CA LEU A 127 -9.19 2.93 19.19
C LEU A 127 -9.66 3.84 18.04
N ASP A 128 -9.08 5.04 17.94
CA ASP A 128 -9.30 6.01 16.87
C ASP A 128 -7.94 6.63 16.46
N PRO A 129 -7.54 6.60 15.19
CA PRO A 129 -6.26 7.17 14.77
C PRO A 129 -6.24 8.71 14.83
N ASN A 130 -7.35 9.38 15.17
CA ASN A 130 -7.46 10.84 15.10
C ASN A 130 -7.47 11.57 16.45
N THR A 131 -7.78 10.90 17.55
CA THR A 131 -7.92 11.54 18.88
C THR A 131 -6.67 12.31 19.29
N ASP A 132 -5.51 11.68 19.14
CA ASP A 132 -4.20 12.25 19.51
C ASP A 132 -3.29 12.42 18.29
N ARG A 133 -3.87 12.64 17.08
CA ARG A 133 -3.07 12.85 15.87
C ARG A 133 -2.22 14.11 15.95
N ALA A 134 -1.08 14.12 15.28
CA ALA A 134 -0.19 15.26 15.28
C ALA A 134 -0.84 16.50 14.60
N PRO A 135 -0.63 17.72 15.13
CA PRO A 135 -1.12 18.92 14.47
C PRO A 135 -0.62 19.04 13.04
N GLY A 136 -1.54 19.40 12.12
CA GLY A 136 -1.23 19.55 10.70
C GLY A 136 -1.28 18.25 9.88
N THR A 137 -1.53 17.09 10.50
CA THR A 137 -1.85 15.87 9.74
C THR A 137 -3.34 15.83 9.35
N ALA A 138 -3.62 15.21 8.20
CA ALA A 138 -4.97 15.01 7.72
C ALA A 138 -5.75 14.06 8.64
N GLU A 139 -7.06 14.21 8.62
CA GLU A 139 -7.94 13.25 9.24
C GLU A 139 -7.91 11.91 8.52
N TRP A 140 -7.70 10.83 9.28
CA TRP A 140 -7.82 9.48 8.78
C TRP A 140 -9.27 9.03 8.92
N THR A 141 -10.06 9.26 7.87
CA THR A 141 -11.47 8.88 7.87
C THR A 141 -11.62 7.34 7.83
N PRO A 142 -12.65 6.76 8.47
CA PRO A 142 -12.92 5.33 8.41
C PRO A 142 -13.06 4.80 6.99
N TYR A 143 -12.63 3.57 6.78
CA TYR A 143 -12.73 2.89 5.50
C TYR A 143 -14.19 2.65 5.11
N ASP A 144 -14.51 2.96 3.85
CA ASP A 144 -15.82 2.72 3.27
C ASP A 144 -15.73 1.78 2.05
N ALA A 145 -16.04 0.51 2.28
CA ALA A 145 -16.06 -0.54 1.28
C ALA A 145 -17.24 -0.41 0.30
N ALA A 146 -18.33 0.27 0.70
CA ALA A 146 -19.46 0.52 -0.18
C ALA A 146 -19.22 1.75 -1.07
N GLY A 147 -18.41 2.70 -0.60
CA GLY A 147 -18.01 3.90 -1.33
C GLY A 147 -16.67 3.77 -2.07
N GLY A 148 -15.84 4.80 -1.90
CA GLY A 148 -14.60 5.02 -2.66
C GLY A 148 -13.38 4.23 -2.19
N MET A 149 -13.48 3.49 -1.07
CA MET A 149 -12.36 2.76 -0.47
C MET A 149 -11.14 3.66 -0.20
N ALA A 150 -11.38 4.92 0.14
CA ALA A 150 -10.35 5.92 0.35
C ALA A 150 -9.39 5.51 1.47
N ARG A 151 -8.15 5.96 1.35
CA ARG A 151 -7.05 5.63 2.27
C ARG A 151 -6.26 6.88 2.62
N LEU A 152 -5.70 6.91 3.82
CA LEU A 152 -4.80 7.99 4.20
C LEU A 152 -3.47 7.80 3.46
N HIS A 153 -3.11 8.77 2.63
CA HIS A 153 -1.83 8.83 1.93
C HIS A 153 -0.80 9.49 2.81
N PHE A 154 0.29 8.79 3.10
CA PHE A 154 1.50 9.36 3.68
C PHE A 154 2.51 9.58 2.56
N ALA A 155 2.72 10.84 2.18
CA ALA A 155 3.64 11.20 1.11
C ALA A 155 4.95 11.78 1.65
N THR A 156 5.97 11.82 0.79
CA THR A 156 7.29 12.42 1.06
C THR A 156 7.17 13.80 1.72
N GLY A 157 7.99 14.03 2.75
CA GLY A 157 7.96 15.27 3.53
C GLY A 157 6.91 15.32 4.65
N GLY A 158 6.21 14.22 4.92
CA GLY A 158 5.19 14.15 5.98
C GLY A 158 3.84 14.75 5.60
N LYS A 159 3.61 14.95 4.30
CA LYS A 159 2.30 15.37 3.80
C LYS A 159 1.32 14.22 3.97
N THR A 160 0.12 14.54 4.46
CA THR A 160 -0.95 13.57 4.62
C THR A 160 -2.23 14.08 3.97
N SER A 161 -2.96 13.20 3.30
CA SER A 161 -4.27 13.51 2.71
C SER A 161 -5.09 12.23 2.54
N MET A 162 -6.42 12.34 2.65
CA MET A 162 -7.28 11.26 2.18
C MET A 162 -7.27 11.22 0.65
N VAL A 163 -7.04 10.05 0.08
CA VAL A 163 -7.07 9.84 -1.38
C VAL A 163 -7.97 8.66 -1.70
N ASP A 164 -8.71 8.78 -2.80
CA ASP A 164 -9.41 7.66 -3.40
C ASP A 164 -8.41 6.66 -4.00
N LEU A 165 -8.89 5.45 -4.27
CA LEU A 165 -8.10 4.49 -5.05
C LEU A 165 -7.81 5.07 -6.44
N GLU A 166 -6.59 4.86 -6.91
CA GLU A 166 -6.21 5.26 -8.26
C GLU A 166 -7.14 4.63 -9.32
N PRO A 167 -7.33 5.28 -10.48
CA PRO A 167 -8.17 4.75 -11.54
C PRO A 167 -7.79 3.32 -11.92
N GLY A 168 -8.79 2.44 -11.95
CA GLY A 168 -8.64 1.03 -12.33
C GLY A 168 -8.18 0.08 -11.20
N LEU A 169 -7.60 0.57 -10.10
CA LEU A 169 -7.15 -0.30 -9.00
C LEU A 169 -8.30 -1.10 -8.38
N LYS A 170 -9.47 -0.47 -8.19
CA LYS A 170 -10.67 -1.18 -7.71
C LYS A 170 -11.02 -2.38 -8.60
N GLY A 171 -11.07 -2.18 -9.92
CA GLY A 171 -11.38 -3.24 -10.88
C GLY A 171 -10.29 -4.33 -10.95
N ARG A 172 -9.01 -3.96 -10.78
CA ARG A 172 -7.93 -4.93 -10.65
C ARG A 172 -8.10 -5.76 -9.38
N CYS A 173 -8.39 -5.14 -8.25
CA CYS A 173 -8.63 -5.85 -6.99
C CYS A 173 -9.85 -6.78 -7.05
N GLU A 174 -10.97 -6.33 -7.62
CA GLU A 174 -12.16 -7.17 -7.82
C GLU A 174 -11.84 -8.42 -8.64
N TYR A 175 -11.06 -8.26 -9.72
CA TYR A 175 -10.60 -9.40 -10.51
C TYR A 175 -9.66 -10.32 -9.72
N LEU A 176 -8.69 -9.76 -8.99
CA LEU A 176 -7.74 -10.53 -8.20
C LEU A 176 -8.42 -11.35 -7.10
N TRP A 177 -9.44 -10.78 -6.44
CA TRP A 177 -10.26 -11.52 -5.46
C TRP A 177 -11.04 -12.65 -6.11
N SER A 178 -11.57 -12.44 -7.32
CA SER A 178 -12.31 -13.47 -8.05
C SER A 178 -11.46 -14.69 -8.40
N MET A 179 -10.15 -14.50 -8.64
CA MET A 179 -9.23 -15.62 -8.89
C MET A 179 -9.09 -16.54 -7.68
N GLY A 180 -9.13 -15.98 -6.46
CA GLY A 180 -9.10 -16.78 -5.23
C GLY A 180 -10.34 -17.67 -5.08
N LEU A 181 -11.52 -17.14 -5.42
CA LEU A 181 -12.79 -17.88 -5.37
C LEU A 181 -12.88 -18.98 -6.44
N ALA A 182 -12.38 -18.70 -7.64
CA ALA A 182 -12.38 -19.66 -8.75
C ALA A 182 -11.50 -20.90 -8.49
N ASN A 183 -10.50 -20.78 -7.61
CA ASN A 183 -9.58 -21.87 -7.26
C ASN A 183 -10.01 -22.69 -6.03
N GLN A 184 -11.23 -22.47 -5.52
CA GLN A 184 -11.82 -23.27 -4.43
C GLN A 184 -12.69 -24.44 -4.93
N GLN A 185 -12.69 -24.70 -6.24
CA GLN A 185 -13.37 -25.83 -6.89
C GLN A 185 -12.34 -26.90 -7.27
#